data_AF-W0J720-F1
#
_entry.id   AF-W0J720-F1
#
_cell.length_a   1.000
_cell.length_b   1.000
_cell.length_c   1.000
_cell.angle_alpha   90.00
_cell.angle_beta   90.00
_cell.angle_gamma   90.00
#
_symmetry.space_group_name_H-M   'P 1'
#
loop_
_entity.id
_entity.type
_entity.pdbx_description
1 polymer ?
#
loop_
_entity_poly.entity_id
_entity_poly.type
_entity_poly.pdbx_seq_one_letter_code
_entity_poly.pdbx_strand_id
1 'polypeptide(L)'
;MPFPTLLLADRQVTLLPIVPNVAEAESLRMRYAFTTDIETGETGRETRRPRWEEMRLEQVLSYLPGKDDAAALRACLATIGDGLVGVPLWQDNLPTRDWADRIHDTANVIRLDTGAVIPAGAVAGLPPLTPCAPLLVGRIAQRPEIDAIGYEAGSVAEITIREDSPEALRVRINAQEASTAAWPAAIAPAWTRVIDRSEDGLSFSSIGAGREQAVDGQERAPRWGQEADFLLHTREQIREFLAFFLAVRGRLSSFSMPWWFRPGPNTPETPHNATVRLASDKIETGALAGHIVKLTLGFWQLPWEMPGVAQDAPAAQPAVAYFYRFTLDAPGAPVEWRYTDFARPLHVVETTGQQAVAYYPSKIEHNQVSQGHMLDDDPVKITAAPGEGHPFLLVIGREIDVPLLVEIRTGTPDAPDTARLIYAGEIEDVRQQGRKMTASTSIFGGRLDLKAPSPAFAPMCANEFCDAACSLALANWTVTATLYSYNAAAAELTVTVTNNPTGKALAADFFAGGWIRTGEGASLQLRMIVRSAPVSGNRQRLTLKRALRAAVNGAACSLAPTCPGTPEACKAYGNYPNFFGHPHMSYKNLSVPQRSTSSEGGKK
;
A
#
# COMPACT_ATOMS: atom_id res chain seq x y z
N MET A 1 34.77 -16.74 26.89
CA MET A 1 34.48 -15.29 26.91
C MET A 1 33.11 -15.02 27.53
N PRO A 2 32.94 -14.09 28.50
CA PRO A 2 31.62 -13.72 29.01
C PRO A 2 30.89 -12.78 28.04
N PHE A 3 29.57 -12.93 27.91
CA PHE A 3 28.69 -12.07 27.10
C PHE A 3 27.76 -11.28 28.05
N PRO A 4 28.24 -10.16 28.62
CA PRO A 4 27.48 -9.44 29.63
C PRO A 4 26.24 -8.79 29.02
N THR A 5 25.17 -8.74 29.81
CA THR A 5 23.96 -8.04 29.45
C THR A 5 23.90 -6.71 30.19
N LEU A 6 23.68 -5.63 29.44
CA LEU A 6 23.62 -4.26 29.95
C LEU A 6 22.24 -3.66 29.73
N LEU A 7 21.92 -2.59 30.47
CA LEU A 7 20.75 -1.76 30.21
C LEU A 7 21.20 -0.47 29.50
N LEU A 8 20.84 -0.31 28.23
CA LEU A 8 21.13 0.89 27.43
C LEU A 8 19.81 1.52 26.97
N ALA A 9 19.57 2.78 27.33
CA ALA A 9 18.32 3.51 27.03
C ALA A 9 17.06 2.66 27.33
N ASP A 10 16.99 2.11 28.54
CA ASP A 10 15.90 1.25 29.04
C ASP A 10 15.68 -0.07 28.25
N ARG A 11 16.66 -0.48 27.45
CA ARG A 11 16.64 -1.75 26.71
C ARG A 11 17.77 -2.66 27.17
N GLN A 12 17.43 -3.94 27.33
CA GLN A 12 18.39 -4.98 27.64
C GLN A 12 19.19 -5.32 26.37
N VAL A 13 20.50 -5.10 26.40
CA VAL A 13 21.41 -5.32 25.27
C VAL A 13 22.49 -6.32 25.69
N THR A 14 22.63 -7.42 24.96
CA THR A 14 23.71 -8.39 25.21
C THR A 14 24.94 -8.02 24.39
N LEU A 15 26.07 -7.78 25.05
CA LEU A 15 27.30 -7.43 24.36
C LEU A 15 27.96 -8.67 23.75
N LEU A 16 28.36 -8.54 22.48
CA LEU A 16 29.18 -9.51 21.76
C LEU A 16 30.54 -8.85 21.45
N PRO A 17 31.51 -8.87 22.37
CA PRO A 17 32.85 -8.29 22.18
C PRO A 17 33.74 -9.21 21.31
N ILE A 18 33.19 -9.66 20.18
CA ILE A 18 33.81 -10.64 19.29
C ILE A 18 34.82 -9.92 18.41
N VAL A 19 36.08 -10.36 18.46
CA VAL A 19 37.17 -9.81 17.63
C VAL A 19 37.14 -10.47 16.25
N PRO A 20 37.03 -9.71 15.15
CA PRO A 20 37.04 -10.29 13.81
C PRO A 20 38.42 -10.87 13.48
N ASN A 21 38.43 -11.89 12.62
CA ASN A 21 39.65 -12.52 12.12
C ASN A 21 40.38 -11.62 11.10
N VAL A 22 41.03 -10.55 11.57
CA VAL A 22 41.68 -9.53 10.72
C VAL A 22 42.82 -10.05 9.81
N ALA A 23 43.19 -11.33 9.90
CA ALA A 23 44.16 -11.94 9.00
C ALA A 23 43.62 -12.12 7.57
N GLU A 24 42.29 -12.14 7.40
CA GLU A 24 41.63 -12.33 6.11
C GLU A 24 41.02 -11.01 5.63
N ALA A 25 41.26 -10.64 4.38
CA ALA A 25 40.82 -9.37 3.78
C ALA A 25 39.28 -9.21 3.68
N GLU A 26 38.51 -10.26 3.99
CA GLU A 26 37.04 -10.28 3.98
C GLU A 26 36.44 -10.48 5.38
N SER A 27 37.26 -10.41 6.43
CA SER A 27 36.81 -10.72 7.79
C SER A 27 35.86 -9.69 8.41
N LEU A 28 35.82 -8.48 7.84
CA LEU A 28 34.99 -7.38 8.30
C LEU A 28 34.42 -6.65 7.08
N ARG A 29 33.10 -6.68 6.97
CA ARG A 29 32.37 -5.95 5.94
C ARG A 29 31.31 -5.06 6.60
N MET A 30 31.23 -3.80 6.17
CA MET A 30 30.10 -2.95 6.55
C MET A 30 29.19 -2.78 5.36
N ARG A 31 27.89 -2.87 5.62
CA ARG A 31 26.86 -2.57 4.64
C ARG A 31 26.04 -1.39 5.11
N TYR A 32 25.97 -0.39 4.26
CA TYR A 32 25.22 0.84 4.43
C TYR A 32 24.00 0.77 3.52
N ALA A 33 22.79 0.88 4.07
CA ALA A 33 21.58 0.70 3.27
C ALA A 33 20.46 1.66 3.65
N PHE A 34 19.77 2.20 2.66
CA PHE A 34 18.44 2.77 2.86
C PHE A 34 17.40 1.66 2.77
N THR A 35 16.53 1.58 3.78
CA THR A 35 15.35 0.72 3.65
C THR A 35 14.36 1.44 2.74
N THR A 36 14.42 1.13 1.46
CA THR A 36 13.50 1.67 0.46
C THR A 36 12.40 0.66 0.19
N ASP A 37 11.16 1.14 0.26
CA ASP A 37 10.07 0.47 -0.42
C ASP A 37 10.28 0.67 -1.91
N ILE A 38 10.69 -0.43 -2.55
CA ILE A 38 10.75 -0.51 -3.99
C ILE A 38 9.33 -0.84 -4.44
N GLU A 39 8.61 0.21 -4.84
CA GLU A 39 7.41 0.03 -5.62
C GLU A 39 7.83 0.09 -7.09
N THR A 40 7.93 -1.08 -7.71
CA THR A 40 7.92 -1.11 -9.17
C THR A 40 6.53 -0.64 -9.60
N GLY A 41 6.45 0.62 -10.01
CA GLY A 41 5.22 1.18 -10.56
C GLY A 41 4.90 0.49 -11.88
N GLU A 42 3.63 0.49 -12.26
CA GLU A 42 3.11 0.02 -13.55
C GLU A 42 3.53 0.96 -14.71
N THR A 43 4.76 1.45 -14.71
CA THR A 43 5.44 2.12 -15.83
C THR A 43 6.78 1.45 -16.10
N GLY A 44 7.12 0.40 -15.35
CA GLY A 44 8.50 -0.02 -15.14
C GLY A 44 9.35 1.05 -14.42
N ARG A 45 8.79 2.24 -14.09
CA ARG A 45 9.50 3.24 -13.29
C ARG A 45 9.45 2.81 -11.85
N GLU A 46 10.62 2.41 -11.38
CA GLU A 46 10.87 2.12 -9.99
C GLU A 46 10.63 3.39 -9.15
N THR A 47 9.54 3.40 -8.39
CA THR A 47 9.27 4.43 -7.39
C THR A 47 9.82 3.91 -6.08
N ARG A 48 10.94 4.50 -5.67
CA ARG A 48 11.56 4.16 -4.39
C ARG A 48 11.09 5.18 -3.36
N ARG A 49 10.51 4.70 -2.27
CA ARG A 49 10.20 5.54 -1.11
C ARG A 49 11.09 5.09 0.04
N PRO A 50 12.03 5.91 0.52
CA PRO A 50 12.78 5.57 1.72
C PRO A 50 11.79 5.52 2.87
N ARG A 51 11.70 4.38 3.57
CA ARG A 51 10.88 4.24 4.79
C ARG A 51 11.37 5.15 5.91
N TRP A 52 12.65 5.50 5.86
CA TRP A 52 13.36 6.26 6.87
C TRP A 52 14.29 7.24 6.16
N GLU A 53 14.44 8.45 6.72
CA GLU A 53 15.39 9.44 6.19
C GLU A 53 16.84 9.05 6.44
N GLU A 54 17.06 8.16 7.41
CA GLU A 54 18.38 7.76 7.86
C GLU A 54 18.81 6.39 7.32
N MET A 55 20.11 6.25 7.14
CA MET A 55 20.78 5.05 6.69
C MET A 55 20.86 4.01 7.81
N ARG A 56 20.65 2.74 7.48
CA ARG A 56 20.90 1.62 8.40
C ARG A 56 22.27 1.01 8.16
N LEU A 57 22.94 0.68 9.26
CA LEU A 57 24.22 -0.02 9.24
C LEU A 57 24.04 -1.54 9.44
N GLU A 58 24.81 -2.34 8.73
CA GLU A 58 24.93 -3.79 8.93
C GLU A 58 26.42 -4.13 9.00
N GLN A 59 26.87 -4.83 10.03
CA GLN A 59 28.24 -5.30 10.18
C GLN A 59 28.28 -6.80 10.03
N VAL A 60 29.04 -7.29 9.06
CA VAL A 60 29.36 -8.70 8.89
C VAL A 60 30.76 -8.93 9.41
N LEU A 61 30.90 -9.82 10.39
CA LEU A 61 32.17 -10.16 11.00
C LEU A 61 32.41 -11.67 10.95
N SER A 62 33.58 -12.03 10.46
CA SER A 62 34.10 -13.39 10.45
C SER A 62 34.90 -13.61 11.72
N TYR A 63 34.46 -14.57 12.53
CA TYR A 63 35.06 -14.89 13.81
C TYR A 63 35.58 -16.32 13.80
N LEU A 64 36.81 -16.53 14.27
CA LEU A 64 37.38 -17.85 14.48
C LEU A 64 37.36 -18.17 15.99
N PRO A 65 36.24 -18.69 16.54
CA PRO A 65 36.15 -18.97 17.96
C PRO A 65 37.10 -20.08 18.39
N GLY A 66 37.75 -19.92 19.54
CA GLY A 66 38.32 -21.04 20.27
C GLY A 66 37.23 -21.99 20.77
N LYS A 67 37.60 -23.22 21.16
CA LYS A 67 36.65 -24.26 21.64
C LYS A 67 35.69 -23.75 22.71
N ASP A 68 36.22 -23.11 23.74
CA ASP A 68 35.44 -22.62 24.88
C ASP A 68 34.58 -21.41 24.50
N ASP A 69 35.08 -20.56 23.59
CA ASP A 69 34.34 -19.40 23.08
C ASP A 69 33.20 -19.82 22.15
N ALA A 70 33.38 -20.86 21.33
CA ALA A 70 32.33 -21.42 20.49
C ALA A 70 31.17 -22.01 21.33
N ALA A 71 31.49 -22.67 22.44
CA ALA A 71 30.48 -23.18 23.37
C ALA A 71 29.74 -22.03 24.08
N ALA A 72 30.48 -21.02 24.57
CA ALA A 72 29.90 -19.85 25.21
C ALA A 72 29.02 -19.03 24.24
N LEU A 73 29.48 -18.84 23.00
CA LEU A 73 28.74 -18.12 21.97
C LEU A 73 27.44 -18.83 21.61
N ARG A 74 27.45 -20.16 21.43
CA ARG A 74 26.23 -20.94 21.21
C ARG A 74 25.23 -20.81 22.36
N ALA A 75 25.70 -20.90 23.60
CA ALA A 75 24.84 -20.72 24.77
C ALA A 75 24.26 -19.29 24.84
N CYS A 76 25.06 -18.28 24.52
CA CYS A 76 24.63 -16.89 24.45
C CYS A 76 23.58 -16.66 23.36
N LEU A 77 23.83 -17.15 22.14
CA LEU A 77 22.91 -17.03 21.01
C LEU A 77 21.55 -17.71 21.27
N ALA A 78 21.56 -18.85 21.96
CA ALA A 78 20.34 -19.53 22.39
C ALA A 78 19.52 -18.70 23.40
N THR A 79 20.21 -17.94 24.26
CA THR A 79 19.57 -17.09 25.29
C THR A 79 19.08 -15.76 24.72
N ILE A 80 19.85 -15.15 23.81
CA ILE A 80 19.49 -13.86 23.18
C ILE A 80 18.17 -13.98 22.43
N GLY A 81 17.96 -15.07 21.69
CA GLY A 81 16.76 -15.22 20.86
C GLY A 81 16.67 -14.12 19.81
N ASP A 82 15.62 -13.30 19.91
CA ASP A 82 15.43 -12.08 19.12
C ASP A 82 15.72 -10.82 19.96
N GLY A 83 16.57 -10.91 20.98
CA GLY A 83 17.01 -9.77 21.79
C GLY A 83 17.93 -8.81 21.02
N LEU A 84 18.16 -7.64 21.61
CA LEU A 84 19.15 -6.69 21.10
C LEU A 84 20.56 -7.14 21.48
N VAL A 85 21.49 -6.96 20.54
CA VAL A 85 22.92 -7.21 20.73
C VAL A 85 23.72 -5.94 20.48
N GLY A 86 24.79 -5.76 21.25
CA GLY A 86 25.74 -4.66 21.09
C GLY A 86 27.08 -5.20 20.61
N VAL A 87 27.58 -4.70 19.48
CA VAL A 87 28.83 -5.16 18.87
C VAL A 87 29.73 -3.95 18.59
N PRO A 88 31.06 -4.04 18.86
CA PRO A 88 31.98 -2.98 18.48
C PRO A 88 31.95 -2.74 16.97
N LEU A 89 31.92 -1.48 16.55
CA LEU A 89 32.21 -1.08 15.16
C LEU A 89 33.71 -1.17 14.94
N TRP A 90 34.16 -2.35 14.52
CA TRP A 90 35.60 -2.67 14.40
C TRP A 90 36.34 -1.79 13.39
N GLN A 91 35.63 -1.26 12.41
CA GLN A 91 36.19 -0.30 11.45
C GLN A 91 36.62 1.01 12.13
N ASP A 92 36.08 1.33 13.32
CA ASP A 92 36.41 2.47 14.17
C ASP A 92 37.07 2.06 15.49
N ASN A 93 37.77 0.92 15.52
CA ASN A 93 38.68 0.63 16.61
C ASN A 93 39.85 1.63 16.57
N LEU A 94 39.83 2.59 17.49
CA LEU A 94 40.77 3.71 17.56
C LEU A 94 41.29 3.89 18.99
N PRO A 95 42.56 4.25 19.17
CA PRO A 95 43.02 4.75 20.45
C PRO A 95 42.35 6.09 20.76
N THR A 96 42.14 6.38 22.04
CA THR A 96 41.46 7.59 22.51
C THR A 96 42.01 8.90 21.92
N ARG A 97 43.34 9.00 21.72
CA ARG A 97 43.97 10.19 21.11
C ARG A 97 43.51 10.49 19.68
N ASP A 98 43.09 9.46 18.95
CA ASP A 98 42.68 9.53 17.53
C ASP A 98 41.14 9.48 17.41
N TRP A 99 40.40 9.54 18.53
CA TRP A 99 38.94 9.38 18.57
C TRP A 99 38.16 10.46 17.80
N ALA A 100 38.74 11.64 17.64
CA ALA A 100 38.16 12.69 16.81
C ALA A 100 38.03 12.25 15.34
N ASP A 101 38.90 11.34 14.88
CA ASP A 101 38.96 10.86 13.50
C ASP A 101 38.07 9.65 13.22
N ARG A 102 37.16 9.26 14.13
CA ARG A 102 36.20 8.16 13.90
C ARG A 102 35.31 8.41 12.67
N ILE A 103 34.85 7.35 12.03
CA ILE A 103 33.93 7.40 10.89
C ILE A 103 32.49 7.56 11.40
N HIS A 104 32.14 6.85 12.47
CA HIS A 104 30.79 6.77 13.01
C HIS A 104 30.66 7.53 14.33
N ASP A 105 29.54 8.22 14.51
CA ASP A 105 29.15 8.89 15.73
C ASP A 105 28.06 8.06 16.44
N THR A 106 28.20 7.87 17.75
CA THR A 106 27.30 7.01 18.55
C THR A 106 27.16 7.58 19.94
N ALA A 107 26.06 7.24 20.63
CA ALA A 107 25.89 7.63 22.03
C ALA A 107 26.80 6.84 22.99
N ASN A 108 27.15 5.60 22.63
CA ASN A 108 27.87 4.67 23.51
C ASN A 108 29.09 4.07 22.80
N VAL A 109 30.16 3.89 23.57
CA VAL A 109 31.46 3.41 23.12
C VAL A 109 31.87 2.24 24.01
N ILE A 110 32.45 1.20 23.44
CA ILE A 110 33.04 0.09 24.19
C ILE A 110 34.55 0.28 24.29
N ARG A 111 35.06 0.20 25.51
CA ARG A 111 36.48 0.09 25.81
C ARG A 111 36.94 -1.34 25.56
N LEU A 112 37.78 -1.56 24.56
CA LEU A 112 38.16 -2.90 24.14
C LEU A 112 39.15 -3.59 25.10
N ASP A 113 39.83 -2.82 25.95
CA ASP A 113 40.75 -3.33 26.99
C ASP A 113 40.00 -3.96 28.19
N THR A 114 38.81 -3.46 28.49
CA THR A 114 38.04 -3.79 29.70
C THR A 114 36.67 -4.38 29.40
N GLY A 115 36.17 -4.24 28.18
CA GLY A 115 34.79 -4.57 27.79
C GLY A 115 33.73 -3.60 28.34
N ALA A 116 34.13 -2.51 29.00
CA ALA A 116 33.22 -1.56 29.60
C ALA A 116 32.56 -0.66 28.54
N VAL A 117 31.24 -0.48 28.62
CA VAL A 117 30.51 0.48 27.78
C VAL A 117 30.36 1.80 28.52
N ILE A 118 30.72 2.88 27.86
CA ILE A 118 30.71 4.25 28.38
C ILE A 118 30.01 5.21 27.40
N PRO A 119 29.50 6.36 27.86
CA PRO A 119 29.03 7.40 26.96
C PRO A 119 30.16 7.92 26.05
N ALA A 120 29.87 8.24 24.79
CA ALA A 120 30.89 8.67 23.83
C ALA A 120 31.64 9.96 24.26
N GLY A 121 30.96 10.88 24.94
CA GLY A 121 31.59 12.10 25.49
C GLY A 121 32.63 11.83 26.59
N ALA A 122 32.61 10.64 27.21
CA ALA A 122 33.58 10.28 28.25
C ALA A 122 34.92 9.80 27.67
N VAL A 123 35.02 9.54 26.36
CA VAL A 123 36.25 9.04 25.74
C VAL A 123 37.41 10.03 25.91
N ALA A 124 37.16 11.34 25.84
CA ALA A 124 38.19 12.37 25.99
C ALA A 124 38.91 12.35 27.36
N GLY A 125 38.32 11.74 28.39
CA GLY A 125 38.93 11.60 29.72
C GLY A 125 39.77 10.33 29.91
N LEU A 126 39.82 9.43 28.92
CA LEU A 126 40.57 8.17 29.01
C LEU A 126 42.05 8.36 28.69
N PRO A 127 42.93 7.44 29.14
CA PRO A 127 44.34 7.44 28.72
C PRO A 127 44.48 7.42 27.19
N PRO A 128 45.46 8.16 26.60
CA PRO A 128 45.53 8.40 25.15
C PRO A 128 45.57 7.16 24.25
N LEU A 129 46.07 6.03 24.76
CA LEU A 129 46.20 4.78 24.01
C LEU A 129 45.11 3.75 24.34
N THR A 130 44.07 4.14 25.07
CA THR A 130 42.95 3.24 25.38
C THR A 130 42.18 2.92 24.10
N PRO A 131 42.09 1.65 23.67
CA PRO A 131 41.38 1.26 22.46
C PRO A 131 39.87 1.32 22.70
N CYS A 132 39.19 2.10 21.87
CA CYS A 132 37.77 2.37 21.93
C CYS A 132 37.14 2.08 20.57
N ALA A 133 35.89 1.61 20.58
CA ALA A 133 35.10 1.46 19.35
C ALA A 133 33.67 1.93 19.60
N PRO A 134 33.03 2.60 18.62
CA PRO A 134 31.61 2.91 18.70
C PRO A 134 30.79 1.61 18.86
N LEU A 135 29.68 1.66 19.60
CA LEU A 135 28.85 0.48 19.83
C LEU A 135 27.67 0.45 18.85
N LEU A 136 27.65 -0.54 17.95
CA LEU A 136 26.48 -0.85 17.12
C LEU A 136 25.49 -1.66 17.93
N VAL A 137 24.28 -1.12 18.12
CA VAL A 137 23.18 -1.83 18.77
C VAL A 137 22.18 -2.28 17.70
N GLY A 138 21.87 -3.57 17.69
CA GLY A 138 21.00 -4.13 16.66
C GLY A 138 20.57 -5.55 16.94
N ARG A 139 20.25 -6.29 15.88
CA ARG A 139 19.82 -7.69 15.92
C ARG A 139 20.71 -8.53 15.03
N ILE A 140 20.81 -9.80 15.39
CA ILE A 140 21.47 -10.81 14.56
C ILE A 140 20.56 -11.06 13.34
N ALA A 141 21.01 -10.69 12.15
CA ALA A 141 20.24 -10.83 10.92
C ALA A 141 20.21 -12.30 10.44
N GLN A 142 21.32 -13.00 10.63
CA GLN A 142 21.48 -14.41 10.33
C GLN A 142 22.21 -15.06 11.49
N ARG A 143 21.62 -16.11 12.08
CA ARG A 143 22.26 -16.85 13.16
C ARG A 143 23.47 -17.59 12.59
N PRO A 144 24.67 -17.43 13.18
CA PRO A 144 25.85 -18.13 12.71
C PRO A 144 25.65 -19.64 12.92
N GLU A 145 25.99 -20.42 11.91
CA GLU A 145 26.14 -21.87 12.06
C GLU A 145 27.50 -22.12 12.71
N ILE A 146 27.48 -22.65 13.93
CA ILE A 146 28.69 -22.97 14.70
C ILE A 146 28.73 -24.49 14.81
N ASP A 147 29.43 -25.13 13.87
CA ASP A 147 29.54 -26.58 13.81
C ASP A 147 30.25 -27.14 15.05
N ALA A 148 29.61 -28.14 15.69
CA ALA A 148 30.13 -28.76 16.89
C ALA A 148 31.13 -29.90 16.62
N ILE A 149 31.21 -30.40 15.38
CA ILE A 149 31.70 -31.77 15.08
C ILE A 149 33.01 -31.81 14.27
N GLY A 150 33.52 -30.70 13.74
CA GLY A 150 34.79 -30.68 12.97
C GLY A 150 35.83 -29.75 13.59
N TYR A 151 36.53 -30.19 14.65
CA TYR A 151 37.68 -29.47 15.24
C TYR A 151 38.97 -29.57 14.41
N GLU A 152 38.87 -29.84 13.11
CA GLU A 152 39.99 -29.57 12.20
C GLU A 152 40.03 -28.03 12.02
N ALA A 153 40.88 -27.40 12.84
CA ALA A 153 41.22 -25.99 12.90
C ALA A 153 40.78 -25.16 11.67
N GLY A 154 39.66 -24.42 11.76
CA GLY A 154 39.32 -23.46 10.71
C GLY A 154 37.85 -23.11 10.48
N SER A 155 36.87 -23.59 11.27
CA SER A 155 35.47 -23.19 11.04
C SER A 155 35.27 -21.70 11.38
N VAL A 156 35.21 -20.86 10.35
CA VAL A 156 34.92 -19.43 10.47
C VAL A 156 33.42 -19.24 10.68
N ALA A 157 33.04 -18.66 11.80
CA ALA A 157 31.66 -18.27 12.08
C ALA A 157 31.41 -16.86 11.53
N GLU A 158 30.51 -16.72 10.56
CA GLU A 158 30.07 -15.42 10.06
C GLU A 158 28.87 -14.91 10.87
N ILE A 159 29.02 -13.73 11.47
CA ILE A 159 27.97 -13.09 12.27
C ILE A 159 27.56 -11.81 11.56
N THR A 160 26.28 -11.72 11.16
CA THR A 160 25.71 -10.50 10.57
C THR A 160 24.85 -9.79 11.59
N ILE A 161 25.24 -8.58 11.96
CA ILE A 161 24.48 -7.70 12.86
C ILE A 161 23.87 -6.56 12.05
N ARG A 162 22.55 -6.45 12.09
CA ARG A 162 21.82 -5.35 11.46
C ARG A 162 21.38 -4.37 12.53
N GLU A 163 21.64 -3.09 12.31
CA GLU A 163 21.18 -2.01 13.17
C GLU A 163 19.64 -2.02 13.28
N ASP A 164 19.18 -2.07 14.52
CA ASP A 164 17.78 -1.98 14.90
C ASP A 164 17.65 -1.30 16.27
N SER A 165 18.52 -0.32 16.50
CA SER A 165 18.58 0.46 17.72
C SER A 165 17.44 1.49 17.79
N PRO A 166 16.97 1.82 19.01
CA PRO A 166 16.23 3.05 19.24
C PRO A 166 17.01 4.28 18.76
N GLU A 167 16.31 5.37 18.47
CA GLU A 167 16.91 6.64 17.99
C GLU A 167 18.08 7.12 18.87
N ALA A 168 17.95 7.02 20.19
CA ALA A 168 18.99 7.44 21.14
C ALA A 168 20.29 6.60 21.09
N LEU A 169 20.25 5.42 20.46
CA LEU A 169 21.38 4.50 20.35
C LEU A 169 21.86 4.34 18.89
N ARG A 170 21.31 5.12 17.96
CA ARG A 170 21.61 5.02 16.53
C ARG A 170 23.05 5.44 16.22
N VAL A 171 23.61 4.79 15.22
CA VAL A 171 24.90 5.11 14.62
C VAL A 171 24.71 6.15 13.51
N ARG A 172 25.38 7.29 13.63
CA ARG A 172 25.43 8.35 12.62
C ARG A 172 26.80 8.38 11.95
N ILE A 173 26.92 9.10 10.85
CA ILE A 173 28.25 9.40 10.27
C ILE A 173 28.80 10.60 11.03
N ASN A 174 30.06 10.53 11.47
CA ASN A 174 30.78 11.63 12.13
C ASN A 174 31.23 12.70 11.11
N ALA A 175 30.33 13.14 10.22
CA ALA A 175 30.64 14.13 9.19
C ALA A 175 30.49 15.55 9.72
N GLN A 176 31.42 16.45 9.37
CA GLN A 176 31.45 17.82 9.87
C GLN A 176 30.39 18.72 9.22
N GLU A 177 29.97 18.47 7.97
CA GLU A 177 28.88 19.19 7.29
C GLU A 177 28.19 18.29 6.25
N ALA A 178 26.94 18.59 5.92
CA ALA A 178 26.20 17.86 4.88
C ALA A 178 26.88 18.07 3.53
N SER A 179 27.42 16.98 2.95
CA SER A 179 27.99 16.99 1.62
C SER A 179 26.98 17.55 0.60
N THR A 180 27.46 18.35 -0.34
CA THR A 180 26.65 18.81 -1.47
C THR A 180 26.24 17.59 -2.31
N ALA A 181 25.17 17.68 -3.09
CA ALA A 181 24.77 16.62 -4.01
C ALA A 181 25.75 16.43 -5.21
N ALA A 182 27.02 16.79 -5.04
CA ALA A 182 28.08 16.64 -6.01
C ALA A 182 29.02 15.50 -5.61
N TRP A 183 29.57 14.79 -6.59
CA TRP A 183 30.54 13.73 -6.34
C TRP A 183 31.79 14.26 -5.61
N PRO A 184 32.24 13.62 -4.52
CA PRO A 184 33.45 14.01 -3.80
C PRO A 184 34.70 14.03 -4.70
N ALA A 185 35.30 15.21 -4.90
CA ALA A 185 36.44 15.37 -5.82
C ALA A 185 37.69 14.58 -5.37
N ALA A 186 37.82 14.31 -4.07
CA ALA A 186 38.93 13.54 -3.51
C ALA A 186 38.81 12.02 -3.77
N ILE A 187 37.69 11.54 -4.32
CA ILE A 187 37.41 10.12 -4.56
C ILE A 187 37.47 9.83 -6.06
N ALA A 188 38.48 9.06 -6.44
CA ALA A 188 38.71 8.59 -7.81
C ALA A 188 38.59 7.05 -7.88
N PRO A 189 38.19 6.49 -9.03
CA PRO A 189 38.16 5.05 -9.22
C PRO A 189 39.60 4.49 -9.16
N ALA A 190 39.75 3.27 -8.67
CA ALA A 190 41.04 2.59 -8.58
C ALA A 190 41.61 2.18 -9.96
N TRP A 191 40.86 2.38 -11.05
CA TRP A 191 41.16 2.00 -12.45
C TRP A 191 41.49 0.52 -12.71
N THR A 192 41.65 -0.29 -11.66
CA THR A 192 41.90 -1.74 -11.74
C THR A 192 40.69 -2.52 -12.22
N ARG A 193 39.49 -2.04 -11.89
CA ARG A 193 38.21 -2.58 -12.34
C ARG A 193 37.25 -1.43 -12.59
N VAL A 194 37.08 -1.12 -13.87
CA VAL A 194 35.98 -0.30 -14.37
C VAL A 194 35.29 -1.15 -15.43
N ILE A 195 34.00 -1.40 -15.27
CA ILE A 195 33.20 -2.26 -16.13
C ILE A 195 32.08 -1.42 -16.73
N ASP A 196 31.91 -1.53 -18.05
CA ASP A 196 30.72 -1.02 -18.71
C ASP A 196 29.53 -1.94 -18.38
N ARG A 197 28.51 -1.38 -17.74
CA ARG A 197 27.24 -2.04 -17.43
C ARG A 197 26.11 -1.48 -18.28
N SER A 198 26.41 -0.88 -19.42
CA SER A 198 25.39 -0.39 -20.33
C SER A 198 24.43 -1.52 -20.67
N GLU A 199 23.15 -1.28 -20.39
CA GLU A 199 22.08 -2.22 -20.66
C GLU A 199 21.29 -1.70 -21.86
N ASP A 200 21.26 -2.49 -22.91
CA ASP A 200 20.27 -2.37 -23.98
C ASP A 200 18.95 -2.91 -23.43
N GLY A 201 18.22 -2.06 -22.70
CA GLY A 201 17.15 -2.50 -21.81
C GLY A 201 15.92 -3.08 -22.53
N LEU A 202 15.44 -4.24 -22.05
CA LEU A 202 14.10 -4.78 -22.32
C LEU A 202 13.31 -5.04 -21.03
N SER A 203 11.99 -4.77 -21.10
CA SER A 203 10.86 -5.12 -20.20
C SER A 203 10.49 -4.20 -19.02
N PHE A 204 9.27 -4.22 -18.46
CA PHE A 204 7.87 -4.10 -18.91
C PHE A 204 6.98 -3.86 -17.66
N SER A 205 5.84 -3.15 -17.80
CA SER A 205 4.48 -3.45 -17.26
C SER A 205 3.70 -2.16 -16.98
N SER A 206 2.49 -2.04 -17.56
CA SER A 206 1.59 -0.90 -17.39
C SER A 206 0.12 -1.24 -17.13
N ILE A 207 -0.54 -0.32 -16.41
CA ILE A 207 -1.99 -0.09 -16.20
C ILE A 207 -2.14 1.45 -16.14
N GLY A 208 -3.09 2.03 -16.87
CA GLY A 208 -3.50 3.43 -16.88
C GLY A 208 -3.45 4.09 -18.27
N ALA A 209 -4.54 4.74 -18.71
CA ALA A 209 -4.57 5.50 -19.97
C ALA A 209 -3.75 6.78 -19.83
N GLY A 210 -2.75 6.96 -20.71
CA GLY A 210 -1.65 7.93 -20.54
C GLY A 210 -0.32 7.30 -20.11
N ARG A 211 -0.28 5.98 -20.03
CA ARG A 211 0.91 5.14 -20.16
C ARG A 211 0.63 4.25 -21.38
N GLU A 212 1.50 4.27 -22.39
CA GLU A 212 1.27 3.55 -23.65
C GLU A 212 0.84 2.09 -23.42
N GLN A 213 -0.24 1.68 -24.12
CA GLN A 213 -0.58 0.28 -24.35
C GLN A 213 0.53 -0.34 -25.19
N ALA A 214 1.03 -1.50 -24.77
CA ALA A 214 2.02 -2.24 -25.52
C ALA A 214 1.42 -2.79 -26.84
N VAL A 215 2.16 -2.65 -27.95
CA VAL A 215 2.39 -3.74 -28.90
C VAL A 215 3.83 -3.64 -29.44
N ASP A 216 4.47 -4.80 -29.56
CA ASP A 216 5.67 -5.15 -30.33
C ASP A 216 6.68 -4.06 -30.75
N GLY A 217 7.87 -4.21 -30.18
CA GLY A 217 9.12 -4.23 -30.93
C GLY A 217 9.63 -2.90 -31.48
N GLN A 218 10.03 -1.95 -30.61
CA GLN A 218 11.09 -0.98 -30.93
C GLN A 218 11.91 -0.53 -29.70
N GLU A 219 13.11 -0.04 -30.03
CA GLU A 219 14.30 0.27 -29.23
C GLU A 219 14.11 1.47 -28.29
N ARG A 220 14.60 1.39 -27.04
CA ARG A 220 14.90 2.58 -26.24
C ARG A 220 16.37 2.97 -26.42
N ALA A 221 16.67 4.25 -26.23
CA ALA A 221 18.04 4.74 -26.16
C ALA A 221 18.85 3.93 -25.12
N PRO A 222 20.08 3.48 -25.46
CA PRO A 222 20.92 2.67 -24.58
C PRO A 222 21.11 3.39 -23.25
N ARG A 223 20.91 2.66 -22.14
CA ARG A 223 21.15 3.23 -20.82
C ARG A 223 22.58 2.94 -20.43
N TRP A 224 23.43 3.96 -20.45
CA TRP A 224 24.82 3.76 -20.08
C TRP A 224 24.97 3.53 -18.58
N GLY A 225 25.61 2.42 -18.25
CA GLY A 225 25.94 2.02 -16.90
C GLY A 225 27.44 1.89 -16.77
N GLN A 226 28.01 2.27 -15.63
CA GLN A 226 29.40 1.95 -15.33
C GLN A 226 29.50 1.45 -13.90
N GLU A 227 30.34 0.46 -13.66
CA GLU A 227 30.72 -0.01 -12.34
C GLU A 227 32.21 0.20 -12.14
N ALA A 228 32.61 0.73 -10.99
CA ALA A 228 34.01 0.93 -10.66
C ALA A 228 34.32 0.50 -9.22
N ASP A 229 35.55 0.02 -9.02
CA ASP A 229 36.12 -0.15 -7.69
C ASP A 229 36.75 1.17 -7.21
N PHE A 230 36.55 1.50 -5.94
CA PHE A 230 37.16 2.66 -5.27
C PHE A 230 37.96 2.19 -4.06
N LEU A 231 39.09 2.85 -3.84
CA LEU A 231 39.92 2.67 -2.65
C LEU A 231 39.89 3.98 -1.87
N LEU A 232 39.29 3.95 -0.69
CA LEU A 232 39.32 5.08 0.23
C LEU A 232 40.50 4.88 1.16
N HIS A 233 41.46 5.79 1.10
CA HIS A 233 42.75 5.70 1.78
C HIS A 233 42.79 6.44 3.11
N THR A 234 41.77 7.22 3.46
CA THR A 234 41.72 7.93 4.74
C THR A 234 40.33 7.85 5.35
N ARG A 235 40.24 8.01 6.68
CA ARG A 235 38.94 8.08 7.39
C ARG A 235 38.10 9.28 6.95
N GLU A 236 38.76 10.36 6.59
CA GLU A 236 38.12 11.55 6.03
C GLU A 236 37.44 11.23 4.69
N GLN A 237 38.12 10.54 3.77
CA GLN A 237 37.50 10.10 2.51
C GLN A 237 36.32 9.16 2.75
N ILE A 238 36.40 8.27 3.75
CA ILE A 238 35.27 7.39 4.12
C ILE A 238 34.08 8.22 4.63
N ARG A 239 34.31 9.19 5.52
CA ARG A 239 33.25 10.08 6.01
C ARG A 239 32.63 10.92 4.89
N GLU A 240 33.46 11.52 4.04
CA GLU A 240 33.02 12.34 2.91
C GLU A 240 32.15 11.52 1.95
N PHE A 241 32.59 10.30 1.64
CA PHE A 241 31.82 9.37 0.81
C PHE A 241 30.49 8.96 1.43
N LEU A 242 30.48 8.56 2.71
CA LEU A 242 29.26 8.15 3.39
C LEU A 242 28.30 9.33 3.54
N ALA A 243 28.81 10.54 3.79
CA ALA A 243 28.02 11.76 3.85
C ALA A 243 27.40 12.09 2.49
N PHE A 244 28.17 11.93 1.39
CA PHE A 244 27.65 12.02 0.04
C PHE A 244 26.55 10.97 -0.22
N PHE A 245 26.79 9.70 0.12
CA PHE A 245 25.80 8.63 -0.04
C PHE A 245 24.50 8.92 0.73
N LEU A 246 24.63 9.50 1.94
CA LEU A 246 23.51 9.97 2.74
C LEU A 246 22.76 11.13 2.08
N ALA A 247 23.48 12.12 1.54
CA ALA A 247 22.90 13.27 0.86
C ALA A 247 22.14 12.88 -0.41
N VAL A 248 22.67 11.95 -1.21
CA VAL A 248 21.99 11.46 -2.44
C VAL A 248 20.94 10.37 -2.16
N ARG A 249 20.88 9.87 -0.92
CA ARG A 249 19.94 8.83 -0.46
C ARG A 249 19.96 7.58 -1.36
N GLY A 250 21.15 7.11 -1.74
CA GLY A 250 21.31 5.94 -2.61
C GLY A 250 20.91 6.21 -4.08
N ARG A 251 19.98 5.44 -4.63
CA ARG A 251 19.50 5.58 -6.02
C ARG A 251 18.50 6.73 -6.21
N LEU A 252 18.12 7.45 -5.15
CA LEU A 252 16.98 8.38 -5.17
C LEU A 252 17.30 9.71 -5.87
N SER A 253 18.38 10.35 -5.47
CA SER A 253 18.80 11.64 -6.03
C SER A 253 19.82 11.44 -7.12
N SER A 254 19.74 12.26 -8.15
CA SER A 254 20.80 12.36 -9.14
C SER A 254 21.89 13.31 -8.70
N PHE A 255 23.07 13.09 -9.23
CA PHE A 255 24.25 13.93 -9.00
C PHE A 255 25.10 13.98 -10.26
N SER A 256 25.97 14.97 -10.34
CA SER A 256 26.95 15.08 -11.41
C SER A 256 28.25 14.40 -11.01
N MET A 257 28.81 13.57 -11.89
CA MET A 257 30.13 12.96 -11.70
C MET A 257 30.90 12.82 -13.02
N PRO A 258 32.23 12.70 -12.98
CA PRO A 258 33.02 12.33 -14.15
C PRO A 258 32.60 10.96 -14.70
N TRP A 259 32.34 10.88 -15.99
CA TRP A 259 32.01 9.62 -16.67
C TRP A 259 33.29 9.03 -17.29
N TRP A 260 33.67 7.81 -16.89
CA TRP A 260 34.99 7.25 -17.22
C TRP A 260 35.01 6.48 -18.53
N PHE A 261 33.90 5.81 -18.86
CA PHE A 261 33.71 5.19 -20.17
C PHE A 261 32.85 6.06 -21.06
N ARG A 262 33.50 6.83 -21.94
CA ARG A 262 32.82 7.56 -23.00
C ARG A 262 33.08 6.92 -24.37
N PRO A 263 32.05 6.68 -25.18
CA PRO A 263 32.24 6.52 -26.62
C PRO A 263 32.34 7.90 -27.28
N GLY A 264 33.53 8.32 -27.72
CA GLY A 264 33.69 9.52 -28.59
C GLY A 264 34.26 10.79 -27.93
N PRO A 265 34.22 11.95 -28.63
CA PRO A 265 34.67 13.27 -28.12
C PRO A 265 33.68 13.89 -27.11
N ASN A 266 34.07 14.93 -26.37
CA ASN A 266 33.17 15.62 -25.43
C ASN A 266 32.09 16.42 -26.17
N THR A 267 30.90 15.85 -26.32
CA THR A 267 29.72 16.53 -26.90
C THR A 267 28.63 16.69 -25.84
N PRO A 268 27.59 17.53 -26.06
CA PRO A 268 26.43 17.60 -25.16
C PRO A 268 25.75 16.24 -24.89
N GLU A 269 25.82 15.32 -25.85
CA GLU A 269 25.29 13.94 -25.76
C GLU A 269 26.25 12.98 -25.01
N THR A 270 27.54 13.33 -24.91
CA THR A 270 28.61 12.53 -24.29
C THR A 270 29.53 13.38 -23.39
N PRO A 271 29.00 14.12 -22.39
CA PRO A 271 29.80 15.06 -21.63
C PRO A 271 30.76 14.37 -20.66
N HIS A 272 31.88 15.04 -20.37
CA HIS A 272 32.84 14.61 -19.35
C HIS A 272 32.23 14.41 -17.97
N ASN A 273 31.19 15.17 -17.65
CA ASN A 273 30.41 15.01 -16.43
C ASN A 273 28.99 14.60 -16.82
N ALA A 274 28.56 13.43 -16.35
CA ALA A 274 27.21 12.93 -16.56
C ALA A 274 26.35 13.17 -15.31
N THR A 275 25.06 13.45 -15.53
CA THR A 275 24.05 13.34 -14.46
C THR A 275 23.70 11.87 -14.29
N VAL A 276 23.92 11.33 -13.10
CA VAL A 276 23.81 9.90 -12.82
C VAL A 276 23.01 9.64 -11.55
N ARG A 277 22.64 8.39 -11.32
CA ARG A 277 22.25 7.85 -10.02
C ARG A 277 23.14 6.66 -9.66
N LEU A 278 23.23 6.35 -8.37
CA LEU A 278 23.82 5.09 -7.94
C LEU A 278 22.99 3.90 -8.47
N ALA A 279 23.68 2.82 -8.77
CA ALA A 279 23.09 1.55 -9.18
C ALA A 279 22.72 0.67 -7.99
N SER A 280 22.76 1.15 -6.74
CA SER A 280 22.33 0.40 -5.56
C SER A 280 21.93 1.37 -4.44
N ASP A 281 20.93 1.00 -3.65
CA ASP A 281 20.62 1.67 -2.36
C ASP A 281 21.47 1.11 -1.22
N LYS A 282 22.36 0.17 -1.55
CA LYS A 282 23.24 -0.51 -0.63
C LYS A 282 24.67 -0.32 -1.09
N ILE A 283 25.53 -0.01 -0.14
CA ILE A 283 26.97 0.01 -0.33
C ILE A 283 27.57 -1.00 0.61
N GLU A 284 28.52 -1.79 0.11
CA GLU A 284 29.31 -2.72 0.89
C GLU A 284 30.76 -2.24 0.89
N THR A 285 31.32 -2.04 2.09
CA THR A 285 32.73 -1.74 2.32
C THR A 285 33.44 -3.01 2.76
N GLY A 286 34.52 -3.35 2.08
CA GLY A 286 35.49 -4.34 2.56
C GLY A 286 36.67 -3.65 3.21
N ALA A 287 36.98 -3.98 4.46
CA ALA A 287 38.18 -3.48 5.14
C ALA A 287 39.39 -4.32 4.72
N LEU A 288 40.32 -3.74 3.94
CA LEU A 288 41.50 -4.48 3.45
C LEU A 288 42.64 -4.50 4.47
N ALA A 289 42.92 -3.36 5.10
CA ALA A 289 43.89 -3.21 6.19
C ALA A 289 43.74 -1.83 6.85
N GLY A 290 43.54 -1.81 8.17
CA GLY A 290 43.43 -0.56 8.93
C GLY A 290 42.25 0.32 8.47
N HIS A 291 42.58 1.45 7.85
CA HIS A 291 41.62 2.46 7.39
C HIS A 291 41.40 2.46 5.87
N ILE A 292 41.99 1.50 5.13
CA ILE A 292 41.77 1.36 3.69
C ILE A 292 40.51 0.56 3.44
N VAL A 293 39.58 1.17 2.72
CA VAL A 293 38.28 0.59 2.39
C VAL A 293 38.14 0.42 0.90
N LYS A 294 37.79 -0.81 0.48
CA LYS A 294 37.39 -1.09 -0.89
C LYS A 294 35.86 -0.97 -1.01
N LEU A 295 35.44 -0.29 -2.07
CA LEU A 295 34.04 -0.13 -2.46
C LEU A 295 33.89 -0.57 -3.92
N THR A 296 32.75 -1.15 -4.26
CA THR A 296 32.34 -1.35 -5.66
C THR A 296 31.01 -0.62 -5.86
N LEU A 297 30.98 0.37 -6.74
CA LEU A 297 29.79 1.18 -7.00
C LEU A 297 29.44 1.11 -8.48
N GLY A 298 28.17 0.87 -8.75
CA GLY A 298 27.60 1.08 -10.08
C GLY A 298 26.92 2.44 -10.17
N PHE A 299 26.87 2.98 -11.38
CA PHE A 299 26.26 4.25 -11.73
C PHE A 299 25.44 4.06 -13.00
N TRP A 300 24.28 4.72 -13.05
CA TRP A 300 23.44 4.78 -14.24
C TRP A 300 23.34 6.21 -14.70
N GLN A 301 23.70 6.46 -15.96
CA GLN A 301 23.44 7.74 -16.59
C GLN A 301 21.94 8.00 -16.68
N LEU A 302 21.56 9.27 -16.55
CA LEU A 302 20.21 9.77 -16.72
C LEU A 302 20.21 10.84 -17.82
N PRO A 303 20.24 10.44 -19.10
CA PRO A 303 20.32 11.37 -20.22
C PRO A 303 19.20 12.42 -20.17
N TRP A 304 18.02 12.05 -19.66
CA TRP A 304 16.84 12.92 -19.57
C TRP A 304 16.92 14.00 -18.47
N GLU A 305 17.87 13.91 -17.53
CA GLU A 305 18.09 14.93 -16.49
C GLU A 305 19.24 15.88 -16.86
N MET A 306 19.86 15.68 -18.03
CA MET A 306 20.96 16.50 -18.50
C MET A 306 20.40 17.71 -19.28
N PRO A 307 20.72 18.95 -18.87
CA PRO A 307 20.26 20.14 -19.57
C PRO A 307 20.87 20.21 -20.98
N GLY A 308 20.03 20.32 -22.01
CA GLY A 308 20.45 20.52 -23.40
C GLY A 308 20.47 19.27 -24.29
N VAL A 309 20.19 18.07 -23.78
CA VAL A 309 19.98 16.88 -24.61
C VAL A 309 18.59 16.98 -25.25
N ALA A 310 18.54 17.26 -26.56
CA ALA A 310 17.29 17.34 -27.32
C ALA A 310 16.78 15.92 -27.64
N GLN A 311 15.51 15.65 -27.28
CA GLN A 311 14.73 14.41 -27.53
C GLN A 311 15.14 13.25 -26.59
N ASP A 312 14.40 12.79 -25.57
CA ASP A 312 12.95 12.71 -25.31
C ASP A 312 12.61 13.27 -23.92
N ALA A 313 11.96 14.44 -23.85
CA ALA A 313 11.20 14.77 -22.66
C ALA A 313 10.18 13.63 -22.43
N PRO A 314 9.96 13.14 -21.19
CA PRO A 314 8.93 12.13 -20.96
C PRO A 314 7.67 12.64 -21.63
N ALA A 315 7.10 11.83 -22.55
CA ALA A 315 5.93 12.18 -23.33
C ALA A 315 5.03 13.05 -22.46
N ALA A 316 4.77 14.28 -22.92
CA ALA A 316 4.05 15.28 -22.14
C ALA A 316 2.92 14.59 -21.38
N GLN A 317 2.82 14.86 -20.07
CA GLN A 317 1.78 14.24 -19.23
C GLN A 317 0.48 14.18 -20.04
N PRO A 318 -0.19 13.02 -20.09
CA PRO A 318 -1.29 12.80 -21.01
C PRO A 318 -2.22 13.99 -20.95
N ALA A 319 -2.49 14.59 -22.11
CA ALA A 319 -3.36 15.76 -22.23
C ALA A 319 -4.79 15.45 -21.72
N VAL A 320 -5.09 14.18 -21.47
CA VAL A 320 -6.36 13.65 -21.02
C VAL A 320 -6.20 13.01 -19.64
N ALA A 321 -7.10 13.37 -18.73
CA ALA A 321 -7.32 12.72 -17.45
C ALA A 321 -8.72 12.11 -17.44
N TYR A 322 -8.87 10.97 -16.77
CA TYR A 322 -10.17 10.35 -16.52
C TYR A 322 -10.59 10.56 -15.07
N PHE A 323 -11.89 10.74 -14.88
CA PHE A 323 -12.52 11.01 -13.61
C PHE A 323 -13.59 9.94 -13.39
N TYR A 324 -13.47 9.21 -12.29
CA TYR A 324 -14.36 8.11 -11.91
C TYR A 324 -15.16 8.55 -10.69
N ARG A 325 -16.48 8.61 -10.83
CA ARG A 325 -17.42 8.82 -9.72
C ARG A 325 -18.18 7.54 -9.48
N PHE A 326 -17.97 6.93 -8.32
CA PHE A 326 -18.76 5.81 -7.86
C PHE A 326 -19.83 6.31 -6.92
N THR A 327 -21.07 5.89 -7.11
CA THR A 327 -22.22 6.31 -6.30
C THR A 327 -22.94 5.08 -5.78
N LEU A 328 -23.00 4.94 -4.46
CA LEU A 328 -23.86 3.96 -3.82
C LEU A 328 -25.25 4.59 -3.66
N ASP A 329 -26.24 4.03 -4.35
CA ASP A 329 -27.63 4.52 -4.33
C ASP A 329 -28.35 4.08 -3.04
N ALA A 330 -27.90 4.63 -1.91
CA ALA A 330 -28.46 4.34 -0.61
C ALA A 330 -29.60 5.33 -0.28
N PRO A 331 -30.74 4.88 0.26
CA PRO A 331 -31.86 5.75 0.60
C PRO A 331 -31.44 6.91 1.52
N GLY A 332 -31.79 8.13 1.13
CA GLY A 332 -31.53 9.37 1.86
C GLY A 332 -30.42 10.22 1.23
N ALA A 333 -29.16 9.79 1.36
CA ALA A 333 -28.02 10.53 0.81
C ALA A 333 -27.06 9.53 0.14
N PRO A 334 -26.71 9.74 -1.14
CA PRO A 334 -25.76 8.87 -1.83
C PRO A 334 -24.39 8.96 -1.16
N VAL A 335 -23.70 7.82 -1.08
CA VAL A 335 -22.28 7.79 -0.73
C VAL A 335 -21.49 7.79 -2.02
N GLU A 336 -20.55 8.72 -2.13
CA GLU A 336 -19.80 8.92 -3.37
C GLU A 336 -18.30 8.78 -3.14
N TRP A 337 -17.62 8.15 -4.10
CA TRP A 337 -16.17 8.11 -4.19
C TRP A 337 -15.73 8.74 -5.50
N ARG A 338 -14.68 9.55 -5.44
CA ARG A 338 -14.16 10.29 -6.59
C ARG A 338 -12.68 9.99 -6.77
N TYR A 339 -12.36 9.36 -7.88
CA TYR A 339 -10.99 8.98 -8.23
C TYR A 339 -10.60 9.55 -9.60
N THR A 340 -9.33 9.89 -9.76
CA THR A 340 -8.74 10.19 -11.06
C THR A 340 -7.57 9.24 -11.30
N ASP A 341 -7.34 8.87 -12.56
CA ASP A 341 -6.13 8.17 -12.97
C ASP A 341 -4.90 9.10 -13.07
N PHE A 342 -5.13 10.42 -12.93
CA PHE A 342 -4.08 11.42 -12.96
C PHE A 342 -3.21 11.39 -11.69
N ALA A 343 -1.94 11.79 -11.81
CA ALA A 343 -0.95 11.61 -10.75
C ALA A 343 -1.13 12.53 -9.52
N ARG A 344 -1.92 13.60 -9.65
CA ARG A 344 -2.23 14.56 -8.58
C ARG A 344 -3.74 14.69 -8.42
N PRO A 345 -4.24 15.11 -7.24
CA PRO A 345 -5.64 15.46 -7.08
C PRO A 345 -6.06 16.54 -8.08
N LEU A 346 -7.26 16.40 -8.65
CA LEU A 346 -7.87 17.38 -9.54
C LEU A 346 -9.18 17.86 -8.91
N HIS A 347 -9.45 19.15 -9.00
CA HIS A 347 -10.67 19.75 -8.46
C HIS A 347 -11.65 20.02 -9.60
N VAL A 348 -12.89 19.55 -9.47
CA VAL A 348 -13.93 19.65 -10.50
C VAL A 348 -15.18 20.29 -9.92
N VAL A 349 -15.70 21.31 -10.59
CA VAL A 349 -17.02 21.91 -10.33
C VAL A 349 -18.07 21.10 -11.09
N GLU A 350 -18.71 20.13 -10.41
CA GLU A 350 -19.69 19.23 -11.05
C GLU A 350 -21.02 19.92 -11.39
N THR A 351 -21.37 21.01 -10.71
CA THR A 351 -22.61 21.76 -10.95
C THR A 351 -22.35 23.25 -10.76
N THR A 352 -22.84 24.07 -11.70
CA THR A 352 -22.66 25.52 -11.68
C THR A 352 -23.10 26.12 -10.34
N GLY A 353 -22.19 26.81 -9.65
CA GLY A 353 -22.45 27.43 -8.35
C GLY A 353 -22.17 26.55 -7.12
N GLN A 354 -21.74 25.29 -7.30
CA GLN A 354 -21.24 24.45 -6.21
C GLN A 354 -19.73 24.60 -5.99
N GLN A 355 -19.26 24.27 -4.80
CA GLN A 355 -17.83 24.20 -4.50
C GLN A 355 -17.18 23.09 -5.34
N ALA A 356 -15.94 23.33 -5.77
CA ALA A 356 -15.16 22.33 -6.48
C ALA A 356 -14.91 21.11 -5.59
N VAL A 357 -15.18 19.92 -6.12
CA VAL A 357 -14.99 18.64 -5.42
C VAL A 357 -13.67 18.02 -5.86
N ALA A 358 -12.91 17.47 -4.91
CA ALA A 358 -11.63 16.83 -5.19
C ALA A 358 -11.83 15.40 -5.71
N TYR A 359 -11.17 15.09 -6.83
CA TYR A 359 -10.94 13.74 -7.34
C TYR A 359 -9.53 13.31 -6.93
N TYR A 360 -9.44 12.20 -6.20
CA TYR A 360 -8.16 11.73 -5.64
C TYR A 360 -7.44 10.77 -6.58
N PRO A 361 -6.10 10.85 -6.68
CA PRO A 361 -5.34 9.96 -7.53
C PRO A 361 -5.49 8.51 -7.05
N SER A 362 -5.85 7.62 -7.97
CA SER A 362 -5.93 6.18 -7.73
C SER A 362 -5.35 5.42 -8.90
N LYS A 363 -4.85 4.20 -8.66
CA LYS A 363 -4.46 3.28 -9.73
C LYS A 363 -5.74 2.66 -10.28
N ILE A 364 -6.38 3.36 -11.21
CA ILE A 364 -7.64 2.97 -11.82
C ILE A 364 -7.57 3.20 -13.33
N GLU A 365 -8.09 2.24 -14.09
CA GLU A 365 -8.21 2.31 -15.54
C GLU A 365 -9.51 1.63 -15.98
N HIS A 366 -9.89 1.83 -17.23
CA HIS A 366 -10.96 1.08 -17.87
C HIS A 366 -10.54 0.65 -19.29
N ASN A 367 -11.16 -0.39 -19.83
CA ASN A 367 -11.03 -0.73 -21.25
C ASN A 367 -11.68 0.35 -22.13
N GLN A 368 -11.53 0.24 -23.44
CA GLN A 368 -12.19 1.16 -24.37
C GLN A 368 -13.70 1.18 -24.15
N VAL A 369 -14.26 2.38 -23.96
CA VAL A 369 -15.72 2.59 -23.95
C VAL A 369 -16.20 2.62 -25.41
N SER A 370 -16.70 1.50 -25.91
CA SER A 370 -17.45 1.46 -27.17
C SER A 370 -18.92 1.77 -26.89
N GLN A 371 -19.50 2.68 -27.67
CA GLN A 371 -20.94 2.88 -27.72
C GLN A 371 -21.38 2.56 -29.14
N GLY A 372 -22.07 1.44 -29.31
CA GLY A 372 -22.74 1.08 -30.55
C GLY A 372 -24.05 1.85 -30.72
N HIS A 373 -24.63 1.76 -31.91
CA HIS A 373 -26.02 2.17 -32.17
C HIS A 373 -27.03 1.06 -31.79
N MET A 374 -26.53 -0.14 -31.52
CA MET A 374 -27.33 -1.27 -31.05
C MET A 374 -27.67 -1.07 -29.58
N LEU A 375 -28.78 -1.66 -29.16
CA LEU A 375 -29.19 -1.74 -27.75
C LEU A 375 -28.36 -2.76 -26.94
N ASP A 376 -27.42 -3.44 -27.59
CA ASP A 376 -26.50 -4.38 -26.96
C ASP A 376 -25.51 -3.61 -26.07
N ASP A 377 -25.26 -4.18 -24.90
CA ASP A 377 -24.38 -3.60 -23.90
C ASP A 377 -22.96 -4.16 -24.05
N ASP A 378 -22.00 -3.30 -24.39
CA ASP A 378 -20.58 -3.64 -24.33
C ASP A 378 -20.08 -3.36 -22.91
N PRO A 379 -19.86 -4.40 -22.06
CA PRO A 379 -19.52 -4.18 -20.68
C PRO A 379 -18.17 -3.48 -20.54
N VAL A 380 -18.16 -2.35 -19.84
CA VAL A 380 -16.92 -1.65 -19.50
C VAL A 380 -16.27 -2.37 -18.32
N LYS A 381 -15.00 -2.71 -18.48
CA LYS A 381 -14.18 -3.34 -17.45
C LYS A 381 -13.31 -2.28 -16.81
N ILE A 382 -13.54 -2.03 -15.53
CA ILE A 382 -12.76 -1.09 -14.73
C ILE A 382 -11.78 -1.89 -13.89
N THR A 383 -10.48 -1.64 -14.04
CA THR A 383 -9.43 -2.26 -13.24
C THR A 383 -8.89 -1.25 -12.24
N ALA A 384 -8.84 -1.61 -10.97
CA ALA A 384 -8.32 -0.75 -9.90
C ALA A 384 -7.43 -1.53 -8.93
N ALA A 385 -6.44 -0.87 -8.33
CA ALA A 385 -5.70 -1.41 -7.21
C ALA A 385 -6.54 -1.37 -5.91
N PRO A 386 -6.42 -2.36 -5.02
CA PRO A 386 -7.07 -2.33 -3.72
C PRO A 386 -6.46 -1.21 -2.87
N GLY A 387 -7.29 -0.20 -2.59
CA GLY A 387 -7.01 0.85 -1.61
C GLY A 387 -7.98 0.76 -0.45
N GLU A 388 -7.56 1.23 0.73
CA GLU A 388 -8.47 1.37 1.87
C GLU A 388 -9.66 2.25 1.48
N GLY A 389 -10.88 1.77 1.75
CA GLY A 389 -12.11 2.49 1.43
C GLY A 389 -12.53 2.45 -0.05
N HIS A 390 -11.85 1.71 -0.93
CA HIS A 390 -12.27 1.56 -2.32
C HIS A 390 -13.64 0.83 -2.41
N PRO A 391 -14.62 1.35 -3.16
CA PRO A 391 -15.99 0.82 -3.16
C PRO A 391 -16.08 -0.63 -3.68
N PHE A 392 -15.15 -1.06 -4.54
CA PHE A 392 -15.05 -2.45 -4.99
C PHE A 392 -14.90 -3.47 -3.86
N LEU A 393 -14.24 -3.09 -2.75
CA LEU A 393 -14.12 -3.96 -1.58
C LEU A 393 -15.49 -4.22 -0.93
N LEU A 394 -16.41 -3.25 -1.02
CA LEU A 394 -17.78 -3.42 -0.53
C LEU A 394 -18.54 -4.45 -1.38
N VAL A 395 -18.33 -4.48 -2.69
CA VAL A 395 -18.94 -5.47 -3.60
C VAL A 395 -18.36 -6.87 -3.36
N ILE A 396 -17.02 -6.98 -3.33
CA ILE A 396 -16.30 -8.25 -3.10
C ILE A 396 -16.68 -8.85 -1.74
N GLY A 397 -16.67 -8.02 -0.69
CA GLY A 397 -17.08 -8.41 0.66
C GLY A 397 -18.58 -8.66 0.80
N ARG A 398 -19.36 -8.44 -0.28
CA ARG A 398 -20.82 -8.57 -0.28
C ARG A 398 -21.48 -7.71 0.81
N GLU A 399 -20.87 -6.55 1.06
CA GLU A 399 -21.18 -5.59 2.12
C GLU A 399 -22.19 -4.53 1.69
N ILE A 400 -22.67 -4.57 0.45
CA ILE A 400 -23.74 -3.71 -0.05
C ILE A 400 -24.89 -4.56 -0.56
N ASP A 401 -26.12 -4.11 -0.29
CA ASP A 401 -27.37 -4.69 -0.79
C ASP A 401 -28.06 -3.75 -1.82
N VAL A 402 -27.41 -2.64 -2.17
CA VAL A 402 -27.87 -1.65 -3.16
C VAL A 402 -26.88 -1.57 -4.33
N PRO A 403 -27.34 -1.18 -5.53
CA PRO A 403 -26.48 -1.06 -6.69
C PRO A 403 -25.38 -0.03 -6.47
N LEU A 404 -24.18 -0.34 -7.00
CA LEU A 404 -23.07 0.59 -7.08
C LEU A 404 -23.00 1.13 -8.50
N LEU A 405 -23.32 2.41 -8.66
CA LEU A 405 -23.27 3.11 -9.94
C LEU A 405 -21.86 3.65 -10.18
N VAL A 406 -21.48 3.76 -11.45
CA VAL A 406 -20.23 4.39 -11.87
C VAL A 406 -20.47 5.35 -13.01
N GLU A 407 -19.82 6.50 -12.94
CA GLU A 407 -19.68 7.46 -14.02
C GLU A 407 -18.20 7.65 -14.35
N ILE A 408 -17.88 7.60 -15.64
CA ILE A 408 -16.54 7.88 -16.17
C ILE A 408 -16.65 9.16 -17.00
N ARG A 409 -15.84 10.16 -16.66
CA ARG A 409 -15.70 11.40 -17.40
C ARG A 409 -14.28 11.53 -17.94
N THR A 410 -14.13 12.23 -19.06
CA THR A 410 -12.83 12.55 -19.67
C THR A 410 -12.67 14.06 -19.75
N GLY A 411 -11.49 14.57 -19.43
CA GLY A 411 -11.20 16.00 -19.50
C GLY A 411 -9.71 16.26 -19.57
N THR A 412 -9.30 17.53 -19.61
CA THR A 412 -7.88 17.89 -19.53
C THR A 412 -7.51 18.23 -18.08
N PRO A 413 -6.31 17.90 -17.61
CA PRO A 413 -5.88 18.22 -16.25
C PRO A 413 -5.74 19.73 -15.99
N ASP A 414 -5.65 20.55 -17.05
CA ASP A 414 -5.59 22.02 -16.97
C ASP A 414 -6.98 22.67 -16.94
N ALA A 415 -8.02 21.97 -17.40
CA ALA A 415 -9.41 22.42 -17.35
C ALA A 415 -10.35 21.29 -16.86
N PRO A 416 -10.15 20.76 -15.65
CA PRO A 416 -10.90 19.62 -15.12
C PRO A 416 -12.41 19.87 -15.02
N ASP A 417 -12.83 21.13 -14.86
CA ASP A 417 -14.24 21.55 -14.86
C ASP A 417 -14.96 21.32 -16.19
N THR A 418 -14.21 21.14 -17.29
CA THR A 418 -14.77 20.86 -18.62
C THR A 418 -14.91 19.36 -18.91
N ALA A 419 -14.70 18.50 -17.90
CA ALA A 419 -14.78 17.06 -18.08
C ALA A 419 -16.16 16.61 -18.57
N ARG A 420 -16.16 15.85 -19.66
CA ARG A 420 -17.36 15.32 -20.32
C ARG A 420 -17.63 13.89 -19.87
N LEU A 421 -18.89 13.58 -19.53
CA LEU A 421 -19.34 12.21 -19.27
C LEU A 421 -19.20 11.36 -20.55
N ILE A 422 -18.49 10.23 -20.44
CA ILE A 422 -18.33 9.26 -21.52
C ILE A 422 -19.03 7.93 -21.23
N TYR A 423 -19.21 7.57 -19.97
CA TYR A 423 -19.88 6.34 -19.57
C TYR A 423 -20.61 6.52 -18.25
N ALA A 424 -21.79 5.90 -18.13
CA ALA A 424 -22.53 5.76 -16.89
C ALA A 424 -23.18 4.37 -16.86
N GLY A 425 -23.00 3.63 -15.77
CA GLY A 425 -23.50 2.26 -15.66
C GLY A 425 -23.56 1.77 -14.22
N GLU A 426 -23.99 0.52 -14.06
CA GLU A 426 -24.05 -0.19 -12.78
C GLU A 426 -22.94 -1.25 -12.73
N ILE A 427 -22.28 -1.39 -11.58
CA ILE A 427 -21.27 -2.41 -11.33
C ILE A 427 -21.97 -3.74 -11.03
N GLU A 428 -21.81 -4.73 -11.90
CA GLU A 428 -22.47 -6.04 -11.77
C GLU A 428 -21.66 -7.05 -10.96
N ASP A 429 -20.38 -7.18 -11.29
CA ASP A 429 -19.45 -8.13 -10.68
C ASP A 429 -18.10 -7.46 -10.45
N VAL A 430 -17.44 -7.86 -9.37
CA VAL A 430 -16.09 -7.41 -9.04
C VAL A 430 -15.26 -8.60 -8.64
N ARG A 431 -14.18 -8.83 -9.39
CA ARG A 431 -13.26 -9.94 -9.17
C ARG A 431 -11.92 -9.43 -8.68
N GLN A 432 -11.38 -10.07 -7.65
CA GLN A 432 -10.04 -9.78 -7.17
C GLN A 432 -9.07 -10.87 -7.65
N GLN A 433 -8.00 -10.46 -8.34
CA GLN A 433 -6.90 -11.33 -8.74
C GLN A 433 -5.59 -10.73 -8.23
N GLY A 434 -5.08 -11.28 -7.12
CA GLY A 434 -3.92 -10.76 -6.43
C GLY A 434 -4.15 -9.32 -5.91
N ARG A 435 -3.34 -8.38 -6.40
CA ARG A 435 -3.42 -6.94 -6.07
C ARG A 435 -4.21 -6.13 -7.10
N LYS A 436 -5.03 -6.77 -7.93
CA LYS A 436 -5.89 -6.09 -8.90
C LYS A 436 -7.34 -6.46 -8.63
N MET A 437 -8.24 -5.49 -8.71
CA MET A 437 -9.68 -5.67 -8.71
C MET A 437 -10.19 -5.26 -10.08
N THR A 438 -10.98 -6.12 -10.72
CA THR A 438 -11.61 -5.83 -12.01
C THR A 438 -13.12 -5.89 -11.81
N ALA A 439 -13.78 -4.77 -12.07
CA ALA A 439 -15.23 -4.66 -12.08
C ALA A 439 -15.76 -4.71 -13.51
N SER A 440 -16.84 -5.45 -13.75
CA SER A 440 -17.62 -5.36 -14.98
C SER A 440 -18.85 -4.50 -14.73
N THR A 441 -19.13 -3.60 -15.68
CA THR A 441 -20.30 -2.73 -15.63
C THR A 441 -21.28 -3.08 -16.74
N SER A 442 -22.56 -2.79 -16.48
CA SER A 442 -23.62 -2.82 -17.47
C SER A 442 -24.32 -1.47 -17.56
N ILE A 443 -24.63 -1.02 -18.77
CA ILE A 443 -25.52 0.11 -19.03
C ILE A 443 -26.95 -0.33 -18.65
N PHE A 444 -27.57 0.42 -17.74
CA PHE A 444 -28.87 0.11 -17.13
C PHE A 444 -28.93 -1.15 -16.23
N GLY A 445 -27.80 -1.75 -15.86
CA GLY A 445 -27.77 -2.90 -14.93
C GLY A 445 -28.58 -4.09 -15.42
N GLY A 446 -28.47 -4.42 -16.72
CA GLY A 446 -29.21 -5.52 -17.34
C GLY A 446 -30.73 -5.31 -17.46
N ARG A 447 -31.27 -4.11 -17.17
CA ARG A 447 -32.72 -3.86 -17.24
C ARG A 447 -33.30 -4.05 -18.65
N LEU A 448 -32.48 -3.86 -19.70
CA LEU A 448 -32.90 -4.08 -21.08
C LEU A 448 -32.94 -5.56 -21.48
N ASP A 449 -32.30 -6.45 -20.71
CA ASP A 449 -32.39 -7.90 -20.94
C ASP A 449 -33.79 -8.46 -20.62
N LEU A 450 -34.58 -7.70 -19.86
CA LEU A 450 -35.97 -8.02 -19.59
C LEU A 450 -36.82 -7.79 -20.85
N LYS A 451 -37.20 -8.89 -21.50
CA LYS A 451 -38.08 -8.89 -22.69
C LYS A 451 -39.41 -8.15 -22.48
N ALA A 452 -39.90 -8.09 -21.24
CA ALA A 452 -41.10 -7.36 -20.87
C ALA A 452 -40.92 -6.74 -19.48
N PRO A 453 -41.34 -5.47 -19.27
CA PRO A 453 -41.36 -4.87 -17.95
C PRO A 453 -42.27 -5.68 -17.00
N SER A 454 -41.75 -6.07 -15.84
CA SER A 454 -42.52 -6.76 -14.80
C SER A 454 -43.86 -6.07 -14.44
N PRO A 455 -43.96 -4.72 -14.39
CA PRO A 455 -45.22 -4.06 -14.04
C PRO A 455 -46.39 -4.40 -14.97
N ALA A 456 -46.13 -4.74 -16.23
CA ALA A 456 -47.18 -4.91 -17.23
C ALA A 456 -48.11 -6.11 -16.94
N PHE A 457 -47.64 -7.11 -16.19
CA PHE A 457 -48.37 -8.36 -15.99
C PHE A 457 -48.30 -8.89 -14.54
N ALA A 458 -47.84 -8.09 -13.58
CA ALA A 458 -47.76 -8.54 -12.19
C ALA A 458 -49.05 -8.23 -11.41
N PRO A 459 -49.59 -9.18 -10.63
CA PRO A 459 -50.69 -8.89 -9.70
C PRO A 459 -50.23 -8.06 -8.49
N MET A 460 -48.92 -8.00 -8.24
CA MET A 460 -48.30 -7.20 -7.19
C MET A 460 -47.98 -5.80 -7.70
N CYS A 461 -47.97 -4.82 -6.80
CA CYS A 461 -47.50 -3.47 -7.07
C CYS A 461 -46.03 -3.51 -7.51
N ALA A 462 -45.72 -2.86 -8.63
CA ALA A 462 -44.37 -2.78 -9.12
C ALA A 462 -43.59 -1.53 -8.64
N ASN A 463 -44.27 -0.57 -8.01
CA ASN A 463 -43.61 0.58 -7.39
C ASN A 463 -42.82 0.15 -6.15
N GLU A 464 -41.65 0.74 -5.98
CA GLU A 464 -40.87 0.59 -4.75
C GLU A 464 -41.54 1.36 -3.61
N PHE A 465 -41.41 0.86 -2.38
CA PHE A 465 -42.04 1.51 -1.24
C PHE A 465 -41.43 2.89 -0.99
N CYS A 466 -42.29 3.91 -0.94
CA CYS A 466 -41.90 5.32 -0.81
C CYS A 466 -41.10 5.91 -1.99
N ASP A 467 -41.14 5.29 -3.16
CA ASP A 467 -40.67 5.94 -4.39
C ASP A 467 -41.62 7.06 -4.84
N ALA A 468 -41.22 7.78 -5.89
CA ALA A 468 -42.01 8.88 -6.43
C ALA A 468 -43.38 8.43 -6.95
N ALA A 469 -43.50 7.22 -7.49
CA ALA A 469 -44.76 6.67 -8.02
C ALA A 469 -45.70 6.20 -6.90
N CYS A 470 -45.15 5.75 -5.78
CA CYS A 470 -45.86 5.38 -4.56
C CYS A 470 -46.32 6.62 -3.79
N SER A 471 -45.70 7.79 -3.96
CA SER A 471 -46.05 9.07 -3.31
C SER A 471 -45.99 9.11 -1.78
N LEU A 472 -45.70 8.00 -1.10
CA LEU A 472 -45.49 7.98 0.35
C LEU A 472 -44.11 8.57 0.67
N ALA A 473 -44.03 9.52 1.60
CA ALA A 473 -42.75 10.10 1.99
C ALA A 473 -41.96 9.13 2.89
N LEU A 474 -40.75 8.74 2.46
CA LEU A 474 -39.87 7.82 3.21
C LEU A 474 -39.59 8.30 4.64
N ALA A 475 -39.50 9.61 4.86
CA ALA A 475 -39.29 10.22 6.18
C ALA A 475 -40.39 9.86 7.20
N ASN A 476 -41.64 9.69 6.76
CA ASN A 476 -42.76 9.31 7.62
C ASN A 476 -42.72 7.82 8.00
N TRP A 477 -41.93 7.02 7.28
CA TRP A 477 -41.81 5.58 7.44
C TRP A 477 -40.46 5.12 7.98
N THR A 478 -39.52 6.06 8.16
CA THR A 478 -38.18 5.76 8.68
C THR A 478 -38.18 5.88 10.20
N VAL A 479 -38.08 4.75 10.88
CA VAL A 479 -37.97 4.64 12.34
C VAL A 479 -36.51 4.82 12.74
N THR A 480 -36.22 5.70 13.70
CA THR A 480 -34.87 5.80 14.26
C THR A 480 -34.74 4.90 15.48
N ALA A 481 -33.57 4.28 15.62
CA ALA A 481 -33.29 3.34 16.68
C ALA A 481 -31.80 3.35 17.06
N THR A 482 -31.47 2.73 18.19
CA THR A 482 -30.08 2.47 18.60
C THR A 482 -29.84 0.98 18.70
N LEU A 483 -28.67 0.53 18.26
CA LEU A 483 -28.28 -0.87 18.34
C LEU A 483 -28.11 -1.29 19.81
N TYR A 484 -28.92 -2.22 20.31
CA TYR A 484 -28.83 -2.67 21.70
C TYR A 484 -27.88 -3.84 21.88
N SER A 485 -28.00 -4.85 21.02
CA SER A 485 -27.16 -6.05 21.03
C SER A 485 -27.03 -6.64 19.64
N TYR A 486 -25.90 -7.26 19.35
CA TYR A 486 -25.62 -7.88 18.05
C TYR A 486 -24.99 -9.26 18.18
N ASN A 487 -25.51 -10.22 17.41
CA ASN A 487 -24.96 -11.56 17.22
C ASN A 487 -24.59 -11.74 15.74
N ALA A 488 -23.32 -11.53 15.42
CA ALA A 488 -22.80 -11.64 14.06
C ALA A 488 -22.97 -13.05 13.45
N ALA A 489 -22.85 -14.10 14.27
CA ALA A 489 -22.94 -15.48 13.79
C ALA A 489 -24.36 -15.85 13.30
N ALA A 490 -25.39 -15.26 13.91
CA ALA A 490 -26.78 -15.47 13.52
C ALA A 490 -27.31 -14.38 12.57
N ALA A 491 -26.51 -13.35 12.26
CA ALA A 491 -26.98 -12.11 11.62
C ALA A 491 -28.22 -11.52 12.34
N GLU A 492 -28.28 -11.68 13.66
CA GLU A 492 -29.39 -11.21 14.48
C GLU A 492 -28.95 -10.03 15.34
N LEU A 493 -29.81 -9.02 15.46
CA LEU A 493 -29.58 -7.90 16.33
C LEU A 493 -30.86 -7.47 17.03
N THR A 494 -30.72 -6.79 18.16
CA THR A 494 -31.83 -6.10 18.82
C THR A 494 -31.55 -4.61 18.76
N VAL A 495 -32.55 -3.84 18.35
CA VAL A 495 -32.51 -2.37 18.38
C VAL A 495 -33.51 -1.84 19.40
N THR A 496 -33.20 -0.71 20.01
CA THR A 496 -34.16 0.06 20.82
C THR A 496 -34.70 1.20 19.97
N VAL A 497 -36.01 1.21 19.73
CA VAL A 497 -36.64 2.25 18.92
C VAL A 497 -36.68 3.56 19.71
N THR A 498 -36.11 4.62 19.13
CA THR A 498 -36.01 5.94 19.76
C THR A 498 -37.05 6.92 19.22
N ASN A 499 -37.41 6.83 17.94
CA ASN A 499 -38.51 7.58 17.34
C ASN A 499 -39.25 6.72 16.31
N ASN A 500 -40.58 6.69 16.41
CA ASN A 500 -41.46 5.99 15.47
C ASN A 500 -42.44 6.99 14.82
N PRO A 501 -42.05 7.64 13.70
CA PRO A 501 -42.90 8.64 13.06
C PRO A 501 -44.18 8.07 12.46
N THR A 502 -44.24 6.75 12.24
CA THR A 502 -45.42 6.09 11.65
C THR A 502 -46.64 6.13 12.58
N GLY A 503 -46.43 6.24 13.90
CA GLY A 503 -47.46 6.08 14.92
C GLY A 503 -48.09 4.68 14.98
N LYS A 504 -47.71 3.75 14.10
CA LYS A 504 -48.23 2.39 14.04
C LYS A 504 -47.50 1.49 15.03
N ALA A 505 -48.22 0.49 15.55
CA ALA A 505 -47.61 -0.55 16.36
C ALA A 505 -46.62 -1.37 15.50
N LEU A 506 -45.39 -1.50 16.00
CA LEU A 506 -44.31 -2.25 15.34
C LEU A 506 -44.48 -3.75 15.64
N ALA A 507 -45.50 -4.36 15.01
CA ALA A 507 -45.82 -5.76 15.16
C ALA A 507 -44.74 -6.70 14.59
N ALA A 508 -44.90 -8.01 14.77
CA ALA A 508 -44.04 -8.98 14.12
C ALA A 508 -44.05 -8.76 12.60
N ASP A 509 -42.86 -8.87 12.01
CA ASP A 509 -42.54 -8.67 10.60
C ASP A 509 -42.92 -7.31 10.01
N PHE A 510 -43.14 -6.28 10.85
CA PHE A 510 -43.33 -4.91 10.38
C PHE A 510 -42.19 -4.41 9.49
N PHE A 511 -40.95 -4.78 9.78
CA PHE A 511 -39.77 -4.40 8.99
C PHE A 511 -39.30 -5.50 8.02
N ALA A 512 -40.00 -6.62 7.91
CA ALA A 512 -39.58 -7.72 7.03
C ALA A 512 -39.59 -7.27 5.56
N GLY A 513 -38.49 -7.55 4.84
CA GLY A 513 -38.21 -7.08 3.49
C GLY A 513 -37.74 -5.61 3.40
N GLY A 514 -37.79 -4.87 4.51
CA GLY A 514 -37.24 -3.53 4.61
C GLY A 514 -35.72 -3.53 4.79
N TRP A 515 -35.18 -2.41 5.26
CA TRP A 515 -33.74 -2.26 5.48
C TRP A 515 -33.41 -1.64 6.84
N ILE A 516 -32.21 -1.98 7.33
CA ILE A 516 -31.52 -1.25 8.39
C ILE A 516 -30.32 -0.52 7.80
N ARG A 517 -30.18 0.75 8.17
CA ARG A 517 -29.05 1.61 7.83
C ARG A 517 -28.31 1.98 9.11
N THR A 518 -26.99 1.82 9.13
CA THR A 518 -26.13 2.23 10.25
C THR A 518 -24.81 2.79 9.73
N GLY A 519 -24.14 3.63 10.53
CA GLY A 519 -22.92 4.30 10.13
C GLY A 519 -23.15 5.44 9.14
N GLU A 520 -22.05 6.10 8.79
CA GLU A 520 -22.02 7.24 7.87
C GLU A 520 -20.78 7.16 6.96
N GLY A 521 -20.83 7.83 5.80
CA GLY A 521 -19.72 7.85 4.84
C GLY A 521 -19.20 6.45 4.49
N ALA A 522 -17.89 6.23 4.61
CA ALA A 522 -17.25 4.95 4.33
C ALA A 522 -17.62 3.81 5.32
N SER A 523 -18.22 4.14 6.46
CA SER A 523 -18.70 3.15 7.45
C SER A 523 -20.17 2.79 7.26
N LEU A 524 -20.86 3.43 6.30
CA LEU A 524 -22.27 3.18 6.00
C LEU A 524 -22.49 1.71 5.65
N GLN A 525 -23.44 1.08 6.33
CA GLN A 525 -23.92 -0.25 6.04
C GLN A 525 -25.43 -0.23 5.89
N LEU A 526 -25.90 -0.80 4.78
CA LEU A 526 -27.31 -1.04 4.51
C LEU A 526 -27.52 -2.55 4.42
N ARG A 527 -28.47 -3.09 5.20
CA ARG A 527 -28.81 -4.51 5.18
C ARG A 527 -30.30 -4.72 5.05
N MET A 528 -30.68 -5.69 4.23
CA MET A 528 -32.07 -6.15 4.18
C MET A 528 -32.47 -6.89 5.47
N ILE A 529 -33.64 -6.55 6.00
CA ILE A 529 -34.23 -7.20 7.17
C ILE A 529 -35.10 -8.36 6.67
N VAL A 530 -34.81 -9.58 7.10
CA VAL A 530 -35.57 -10.80 6.73
C VAL A 530 -36.80 -10.96 7.63
N ARG A 531 -36.63 -10.74 8.94
CA ARG A 531 -37.71 -10.80 9.94
C ARG A 531 -37.52 -9.75 11.01
N SER A 532 -38.63 -9.35 11.63
CA SER A 532 -38.61 -8.49 12.81
C SER A 532 -39.59 -9.00 13.87
N ALA A 533 -39.25 -8.93 15.15
CA ALA A 533 -40.17 -9.30 16.22
C ALA A 533 -40.09 -8.31 17.39
N PRO A 534 -41.23 -7.89 17.95
CA PRO A 534 -41.23 -7.00 19.11
C PRO A 534 -40.65 -7.72 20.33
N VAL A 535 -39.84 -7.00 21.10
CA VAL A 535 -39.26 -7.41 22.38
C VAL A 535 -39.65 -6.36 23.43
N SER A 536 -39.77 -6.77 24.68
CA SER A 536 -40.08 -5.86 25.80
C SER A 536 -39.14 -4.64 25.83
N GLY A 537 -39.68 -3.47 26.20
CA GLY A 537 -38.92 -2.24 26.36
C GLY A 537 -38.68 -1.47 25.07
N ASN A 538 -39.68 -1.37 24.19
CA ASN A 538 -39.61 -0.70 22.88
C ASN A 538 -38.46 -1.22 21.99
N ARG A 539 -38.20 -2.52 22.06
CA ARG A 539 -37.15 -3.17 21.30
C ARG A 539 -37.71 -3.97 20.14
N GLN A 540 -36.92 -4.09 19.09
CA GLN A 540 -37.19 -4.96 17.95
C GLN A 540 -36.01 -5.88 17.74
N ARG A 541 -36.26 -7.19 17.71
CA ARG A 541 -35.27 -8.16 17.25
C ARG A 541 -35.37 -8.24 15.74
N LEU A 542 -34.25 -8.03 15.05
CA LEU A 542 -34.14 -8.08 13.60
C LEU A 542 -33.23 -9.24 13.21
N THR A 543 -33.68 -10.03 12.23
CA THR A 543 -32.84 -11.02 11.54
C THR A 543 -32.48 -10.43 10.18
N LEU A 544 -31.19 -10.25 9.91
CA LEU A 544 -30.71 -9.65 8.67
C LEU A 544 -30.39 -10.72 7.63
N LYS A 545 -30.47 -10.36 6.35
CA LYS A 545 -30.04 -11.24 5.25
C LYS A 545 -28.55 -11.58 5.34
N ARG A 546 -27.76 -10.64 5.86
CA ARG A 546 -26.33 -10.78 6.14
C ARG A 546 -25.95 -9.97 7.38
N ALA A 547 -24.89 -10.41 8.04
CA ALA A 547 -24.26 -9.72 9.15
C ALA A 547 -23.81 -8.29 8.79
N LEU A 548 -23.88 -7.38 9.77
CA LEU A 548 -23.18 -6.10 9.77
C LEU A 548 -21.68 -6.34 10.04
N ARG A 549 -20.79 -5.60 9.36
CA ARG A 549 -19.33 -5.76 9.48
C ARG A 549 -18.81 -5.23 10.81
N ALA A 550 -19.35 -4.10 11.25
CA ALA A 550 -18.84 -3.33 12.39
C ALA A 550 -20.00 -2.77 13.21
N ALA A 551 -20.85 -3.65 13.73
CA ALA A 551 -21.94 -3.23 14.59
C ALA A 551 -21.40 -2.90 15.99
N VAL A 552 -21.65 -1.68 16.45
CA VAL A 552 -21.25 -1.20 17.78
C VAL A 552 -22.50 -0.96 18.61
N ASN A 553 -22.61 -1.60 19.78
CA ASN A 553 -23.74 -1.36 20.67
C ASN A 553 -23.80 0.13 21.04
N GLY A 554 -25.00 0.71 20.98
CA GLY A 554 -25.26 2.13 21.12
C GLY A 554 -25.25 2.93 19.81
N ALA A 555 -24.77 2.35 18.70
CA ALA A 555 -24.75 3.04 17.42
C ALA A 555 -26.16 3.42 16.94
N ALA A 556 -26.29 4.63 16.40
CA ALA A 556 -27.52 5.07 15.76
C ALA A 556 -27.78 4.24 14.49
N CYS A 557 -29.04 3.93 14.25
CA CYS A 557 -29.50 3.28 13.04
C CYS A 557 -30.88 3.78 12.65
N SER A 558 -31.21 3.65 11.37
CA SER A 558 -32.55 3.87 10.84
C SER A 558 -33.09 2.60 10.22
N LEU A 559 -34.38 2.39 10.38
CA LEU A 559 -35.12 1.23 9.90
C LEU A 559 -36.24 1.76 9.01
N ALA A 560 -36.35 1.23 7.80
CA ALA A 560 -37.54 1.45 6.98
C ALA A 560 -38.21 0.10 6.71
N PRO A 561 -39.55 0.02 6.84
CA PRO A 561 -40.28 -1.15 6.37
C PRO A 561 -40.29 -1.19 4.84
N THR A 562 -40.77 -2.29 4.28
CA THR A 562 -41.16 -2.34 2.87
C THR A 562 -42.66 -2.61 2.76
N CYS A 563 -43.23 -2.38 1.58
CA CYS A 563 -44.58 -2.84 1.25
C CYS A 563 -44.48 -4.21 0.56
N PRO A 564 -45.25 -5.23 0.97
CA PRO A 564 -45.24 -6.54 0.32
C PRO A 564 -45.85 -6.53 -1.10
N GLY A 565 -46.22 -5.36 -1.63
CA GLY A 565 -46.76 -5.18 -2.97
C GLY A 565 -48.20 -5.68 -3.15
N THR A 566 -48.87 -6.15 -2.10
CA THR A 566 -50.26 -6.62 -2.20
C THR A 566 -51.27 -5.45 -2.16
N PRO A 567 -52.43 -5.58 -2.83
CA PRO A 567 -53.53 -4.60 -2.76
C PRO A 567 -53.96 -4.28 -1.33
N GLU A 568 -54.07 -5.29 -0.48
CA GLU A 568 -54.51 -5.19 0.90
C GLU A 568 -53.52 -4.39 1.75
N ALA A 569 -52.22 -4.67 1.60
CA ALA A 569 -51.18 -3.89 2.25
C ALA A 569 -51.22 -2.43 1.79
N CYS A 570 -51.33 -2.19 0.48
CA CYS A 570 -51.39 -0.83 -0.06
C CYS A 570 -52.60 -0.03 0.49
N LYS A 571 -53.76 -0.69 0.66
CA LYS A 571 -54.93 -0.12 1.36
C LYS A 571 -54.64 0.16 2.83
N ALA A 572 -53.95 -0.74 3.53
CA ALA A 572 -53.54 -0.54 4.93
C ALA A 572 -52.54 0.61 5.11
N TYR A 573 -51.77 0.94 4.06
CA TYR A 573 -50.93 2.14 3.98
C TYR A 573 -51.70 3.41 3.55
N GLY A 574 -52.97 3.29 3.18
CA GLY A 574 -53.78 4.43 2.70
C GLY A 574 -53.37 4.93 1.31
N ASN A 575 -52.68 4.10 0.52
CA ASN A 575 -52.02 4.51 -0.72
C ASN A 575 -52.50 3.75 -1.96
N TYR A 576 -53.67 3.10 -1.87
CA TYR A 576 -54.23 2.30 -2.97
C TYR A 576 -54.40 3.05 -4.30
N PRO A 577 -54.70 4.38 -4.34
CA PRO A 577 -54.77 5.11 -5.61
C PRO A 577 -53.46 5.06 -6.43
N ASN A 578 -52.32 4.86 -5.78
CA ASN A 578 -51.00 4.75 -6.41
C ASN A 578 -50.52 3.29 -6.56
N PHE A 579 -51.44 2.33 -6.42
CA PHE A 579 -51.13 0.92 -6.62
C PHE A 579 -50.88 0.62 -8.10
N PHE A 580 -49.63 0.32 -8.45
CA PHE A 580 -49.23 0.04 -9.83
C PHE A 580 -49.07 -1.46 -10.08
N GLY A 581 -50.18 -2.20 -9.92
CA GLY A 581 -50.27 -3.63 -10.20
C GLY A 581 -51.65 -4.01 -10.70
N HIS A 582 -51.82 -5.26 -11.12
CA HIS A 582 -53.06 -5.76 -11.71
C HIS A 582 -53.73 -6.82 -10.83
N PRO A 583 -54.47 -6.44 -9.77
CA PRO A 583 -54.93 -7.37 -8.73
C PRO A 583 -55.91 -8.44 -9.23
N HIS A 584 -56.54 -8.18 -10.39
CA HIS A 584 -57.49 -9.09 -11.04
C HIS A 584 -56.86 -9.91 -12.16
N MET A 585 -55.56 -9.77 -12.41
CA MET A 585 -54.87 -10.58 -13.40
C MET A 585 -54.72 -12.00 -12.85
N SER A 586 -55.28 -12.98 -13.57
CA SER A 586 -55.18 -14.38 -13.19
C SER A 586 -53.76 -14.89 -13.38
N TYR A 587 -53.28 -15.73 -12.47
CA TYR A 587 -52.02 -16.47 -12.63
C TYR A 587 -52.08 -17.51 -13.77
N LYS A 588 -53.29 -17.82 -14.26
CA LYS A 588 -53.51 -18.72 -15.38
C LYS A 588 -53.72 -17.92 -16.67
N ASN A 589 -53.18 -18.44 -17.76
CA ASN A 589 -53.46 -17.92 -19.09
C ASN A 589 -54.96 -18.10 -19.42
N LEU A 590 -55.72 -17.01 -19.41
CA LEU A 590 -57.16 -16.99 -19.68
C LEU A 590 -57.50 -17.47 -21.11
N SER A 591 -56.54 -17.42 -22.04
CA SER A 591 -56.74 -17.84 -23.44
C SER A 591 -56.61 -19.35 -23.65
N VAL A 592 -56.05 -20.10 -22.68
CA VAL A 592 -55.97 -21.56 -22.77
C VAL A 592 -57.20 -22.13 -22.06
N PRO A 593 -58.20 -22.67 -22.80
CA PRO A 593 -59.34 -23.30 -22.15
C PRO A 593 -58.83 -24.43 -21.27
N GLN A 594 -59.10 -24.33 -19.96
CA GLN A 594 -58.77 -25.40 -19.03
C GLN A 594 -59.50 -26.65 -19.52
N ARG A 595 -58.76 -27.63 -20.04
CA ARG A 595 -59.28 -28.98 -20.17
C ARG A 595 -59.63 -29.41 -18.76
N SER A 596 -60.91 -29.39 -18.42
CA SER A 596 -61.41 -30.05 -17.22
C SER A 596 -61.07 -31.53 -17.41
N THR A 597 -60.01 -32.00 -16.76
CA THR A 597 -59.89 -33.43 -16.49
C THR A 597 -60.97 -33.73 -15.48
N SER A 598 -62.18 -34.02 -15.97
CA SER A 598 -63.20 -34.66 -15.17
C SER A 598 -62.59 -35.98 -14.69
N SER A 599 -62.43 -36.12 -13.39
CA SER A 599 -61.92 -37.35 -12.74
C SER A 599 -62.95 -38.49 -12.78
N GLU A 600 -63.93 -38.46 -13.67
CA GLU A 600 -65.02 -39.44 -13.76
C GLU A 600 -64.82 -40.51 -14.85
N GLY A 601 -63.65 -40.57 -15.48
CA GLY A 601 -63.32 -41.54 -16.52
C GLY A 601 -62.64 -42.82 -16.02
N GLY A 602 -63.18 -43.48 -14.99
CA GLY A 602 -62.77 -44.84 -14.65
C GLY A 602 -63.18 -45.82 -15.75
N LYS A 603 -62.21 -46.39 -16.48
CA LYS A 603 -62.47 -47.54 -17.36
C LYS A 603 -62.82 -48.77 -16.50
N LYS A 604 -64.05 -49.27 -16.65
CA LYS A 604 -64.32 -50.71 -16.55
C LYS A 604 -63.89 -51.39 -17.84
#